data_AF-A0A2R6D651-F1
#
_entry.id   AF-A0A2R6D651-F1
#
_cell.length_a   1.000
_cell.length_b   1.000
_cell.length_c   1.000
_cell.angle_alpha   90.00
_cell.angle_beta   90.00
_cell.angle_gamma   90.00
#
_symmetry.space_group_name_H-M   'P 1'
#
loop_
_entity.id
_entity.type
_entity.pdbx_description
1 polymer ?
#
loop_
_entity_poly.entity_id
_entity_poly.type
_entity_poly.pdbx_seq_one_letter_code
_entity_poly.pdbx_strand_id
1 'polypeptide(L)'
;MSDERDAPLRTTYFGGLGSLIKPTDDNLVLAVVRNPHEFVNDVADRTVPAVAPPTNLLDAYKRVEEAAESDDLPNPSGVAWRSVGFGRRYREHLEQPGQQQVIETLRDKARETRVWLVCYEKNPQWCHRRLLADELATDDLAVAHHPEPSTEIDAESGRRDARLTEFGGTEQ
;
A
#
# COMPACT_ATOMS: atom_id res chain seq x y z
N MET A 1 -16.63 2.98 20.05
CA MET A 1 -15.98 1.79 19.47
C MET A 1 -16.58 1.60 18.09
N SER A 2 -16.00 2.24 17.07
CA SER A 2 -16.44 2.08 15.70
C SER A 2 -16.22 0.61 15.33
N ASP A 3 -17.30 -0.06 14.96
CA ASP A 3 -17.25 -1.47 14.58
C ASP A 3 -16.47 -1.56 13.26
N GLU A 4 -15.36 -2.29 13.21
CA GLU A 4 -14.56 -2.49 11.98
C GLU A 4 -15.41 -3.07 10.83
N ARG A 5 -16.59 -3.66 11.13
CA ARG A 5 -17.57 -4.10 10.13
C ARG A 5 -18.31 -2.95 9.45
N ASP A 6 -18.14 -1.71 9.90
CA ASP A 6 -18.75 -0.52 9.30
C ASP A 6 -17.74 0.51 8.75
N ALA A 7 -16.45 0.15 8.65
CA ALA A 7 -15.45 1.04 8.05
C ALA A 7 -15.92 1.52 6.64
N PRO A 8 -16.02 2.85 6.43
CA PRO A 8 -16.46 3.42 5.15
C PRO A 8 -15.42 3.20 4.06
N LEU A 9 -14.13 3.21 4.41
CA LEU A 9 -13.05 2.90 3.50
C LEU A 9 -12.54 1.48 3.74
N ARG A 10 -12.45 0.69 2.67
CA ARG A 10 -11.94 -0.67 2.71
C ARG A 10 -10.91 -0.90 1.62
N THR A 11 -9.99 -1.81 1.86
CA THR A 11 -8.99 -2.18 0.85
C THR A 11 -8.97 -3.68 0.63
N THR A 12 -8.77 -4.11 -0.62
CA THR A 12 -8.53 -5.50 -0.98
C THR A 12 -7.68 -5.60 -2.24
N TYR A 13 -7.54 -6.80 -2.77
CA TYR A 13 -6.87 -7.11 -4.03
C TYR A 13 -7.84 -7.80 -4.98
N PHE A 14 -7.59 -7.73 -6.29
CA PHE A 14 -8.54 -8.25 -7.29
C PHE A 14 -8.91 -9.72 -7.07
N GLY A 15 -7.92 -10.58 -6.78
CA GLY A 15 -8.18 -11.99 -6.48
C GLY A 15 -8.95 -12.23 -5.17
N GLY A 16 -9.09 -11.21 -4.31
CA GLY A 16 -9.88 -11.23 -3.08
C GLY A 16 -11.34 -10.86 -3.30
N LEU A 17 -11.68 -10.20 -4.41
CA LEU A 17 -13.07 -9.94 -4.79
C LEU A 17 -13.76 -11.26 -5.16
N GLY A 18 -14.95 -11.48 -4.63
CA GLY A 18 -15.73 -12.70 -4.82
C GLY A 18 -15.29 -13.89 -3.94
N SER A 19 -14.01 -13.96 -3.57
CA SER A 19 -13.42 -15.06 -2.80
C SER A 19 -13.34 -14.77 -1.29
N LEU A 20 -12.72 -13.66 -0.91
CA LEU A 20 -12.53 -13.23 0.47
C LEU A 20 -13.65 -12.29 0.90
N ILE A 21 -14.03 -11.38 0.00
CA ILE A 21 -15.02 -10.33 0.21
C ILE A 21 -15.97 -10.30 -0.98
N LYS A 22 -17.25 -10.06 -0.71
CA LYS A 22 -18.25 -9.78 -1.74
C LYS A 22 -18.84 -8.38 -1.48
N PRO A 23 -18.36 -7.33 -2.18
CA PRO A 23 -19.01 -6.03 -2.13
C PRO A 23 -20.49 -6.17 -2.53
N THR A 24 -21.36 -5.42 -1.86
CA THR A 24 -22.77 -5.31 -2.27
C THR A 24 -22.91 -4.29 -3.39
N ASP A 25 -24.04 -4.31 -4.12
CA ASP A 25 -24.28 -3.38 -5.25
C ASP A 25 -24.27 -1.90 -4.83
N ASP A 26 -24.57 -1.60 -3.56
CA ASP A 26 -24.49 -0.24 -3.00
C ASP A 26 -23.05 0.23 -2.72
N ASN A 27 -22.05 -0.67 -2.78
CA ASN A 27 -20.64 -0.33 -2.53
C ASN A 27 -19.98 0.16 -3.82
N LEU A 28 -19.03 1.08 -3.68
CA LEU A 28 -18.23 1.57 -4.80
C LEU A 28 -16.86 0.88 -4.84
N VAL A 29 -16.59 0.12 -5.89
CA VAL A 29 -15.32 -0.60 -6.11
C VAL A 29 -14.42 0.19 -7.06
N LEU A 30 -13.30 0.67 -6.54
CA LEU A 30 -12.34 1.51 -7.25
C LEU A 30 -11.00 0.79 -7.44
N ALA A 31 -10.63 0.60 -8.70
CA ALA A 31 -9.32 0.08 -9.07
C ALA A 31 -8.27 1.20 -9.03
N VAL A 32 -7.34 1.12 -8.07
CA VAL A 32 -6.26 2.11 -7.89
C VAL A 32 -4.97 1.63 -8.56
N VAL A 33 -5.04 1.39 -9.88
CA VAL A 33 -3.95 0.83 -10.68
C VAL A 33 -3.55 1.77 -11.82
N ARG A 34 -2.25 1.80 -12.15
CA ARG A 34 -1.71 2.68 -13.19
C ARG A 34 -2.05 2.18 -14.58
N ASN A 35 -1.90 0.87 -14.79
CA ASN A 35 -2.14 0.18 -16.05
C ASN A 35 -3.17 -0.94 -15.80
N PRO A 36 -4.48 -0.67 -15.96
CA PRO A 36 -5.51 -1.70 -15.78
C PRO A 36 -5.44 -2.73 -16.91
N HIS A 37 -5.52 -4.01 -16.55
CA HIS A 37 -5.79 -5.10 -17.50
C HIS A 37 -7.27 -5.09 -17.88
N GLU A 38 -7.64 -5.73 -19.01
CA GLU A 38 -9.02 -5.71 -19.52
C GLU A 38 -10.06 -6.14 -18.47
N PHE A 39 -9.75 -7.22 -17.72
CA PHE A 39 -10.64 -7.76 -16.69
C PHE A 39 -10.96 -6.77 -15.55
N VAL A 40 -10.14 -5.72 -15.34
CA VAL A 40 -10.38 -4.74 -14.28
C VAL A 40 -11.72 -4.04 -14.48
N ASN A 41 -12.12 -3.81 -15.73
CA ASN A 41 -13.39 -3.17 -16.06
C ASN A 41 -14.61 -4.05 -15.77
N ASP A 42 -14.41 -5.37 -15.62
CA ASP A 42 -15.48 -6.31 -15.29
C ASP A 42 -15.72 -6.42 -13.78
N VAL A 43 -14.73 -6.05 -12.96
CA VAL A 43 -14.74 -6.28 -11.50
C VAL A 43 -14.71 -5.02 -10.66
N ALA A 44 -14.38 -3.87 -11.25
CA ALA A 44 -14.37 -2.57 -10.58
C ALA A 44 -15.29 -1.60 -11.32
N ASP A 45 -16.02 -0.77 -10.56
CA ASP A 45 -16.90 0.24 -11.12
C ASP A 45 -16.12 1.28 -11.93
N ARG A 46 -14.92 1.65 -11.43
CA ARG A 46 -14.04 2.65 -12.07
C ARG A 46 -12.57 2.39 -11.76
N THR A 47 -11.70 2.82 -12.68
CA THR A 47 -10.25 2.90 -12.45
C THR A 47 -9.84 4.32 -12.12
N VAL A 48 -8.98 4.50 -11.11
CA VAL A 48 -8.48 5.80 -10.63
C VAL A 48 -6.95 5.82 -10.73
N PRO A 49 -6.37 5.96 -11.94
CA PRO A 49 -4.92 5.88 -12.14
C PRO A 49 -4.18 7.09 -11.55
N ALA A 50 -4.86 8.21 -11.31
CA ALA A 50 -4.28 9.43 -10.79
C ALA A 50 -3.55 9.22 -9.44
N VAL A 51 -4.13 8.38 -8.57
CA VAL A 51 -3.59 8.03 -7.24
C VAL A 51 -2.81 6.71 -7.25
N ALA A 52 -2.66 6.05 -8.40
CA ALA A 52 -1.79 4.89 -8.50
C ALA A 52 -0.31 5.30 -8.44
N PRO A 53 0.63 4.42 -8.07
CA PRO A 53 2.05 4.76 -8.08
C PRO A 53 2.50 5.22 -9.48
N PRO A 54 3.42 6.20 -9.59
CA PRO A 54 3.90 6.66 -10.87
C PRO A 54 4.75 5.59 -11.56
N THR A 55 4.72 5.55 -12.89
CA THR A 55 5.33 4.49 -13.69
C THR A 55 6.82 4.29 -13.38
N ASN A 56 7.57 5.39 -13.26
CA ASN A 56 8.99 5.32 -12.92
C ASN A 56 9.28 4.69 -11.55
N LEU A 57 8.36 4.80 -10.59
CA LEU A 57 8.48 4.14 -9.29
C LEU A 57 8.14 2.65 -9.40
N LEU A 58 7.10 2.30 -10.16
CA LEU A 58 6.74 0.91 -10.43
C LEU A 58 7.86 0.16 -11.16
N ASP A 59 8.45 0.77 -12.18
CA ASP A 59 9.55 0.17 -12.96
C ASP A 59 10.82 0.02 -12.13
N ALA A 60 11.09 0.96 -11.21
CA ALA A 60 12.20 0.83 -10.27
C ALA A 60 11.95 -0.31 -9.29
N TYR A 61 10.74 -0.40 -8.74
CA TYR A 61 10.35 -1.46 -7.80
C TYR A 61 10.47 -2.84 -8.44
N LYS A 62 9.86 -3.05 -9.62
CA LYS A 62 9.89 -4.33 -10.34
C LYS A 62 11.31 -4.80 -10.65
N ARG A 63 12.18 -3.91 -11.12
CA ARG A 63 13.58 -4.27 -11.40
C ARG A 63 14.33 -4.76 -10.17
N VAL A 64 14.08 -4.19 -9.00
CA VAL A 64 14.72 -4.65 -7.76
C VAL A 64 14.08 -5.93 -7.26
N GLU A 65 12.76 -6.08 -7.39
CA GLU A 65 12.04 -7.29 -7.02
C GLU A 65 12.51 -8.49 -7.85
N GLU A 66 12.56 -8.36 -9.18
CA GLU A 66 13.04 -9.38 -10.10
C GLU A 66 14.51 -9.78 -9.84
N ALA A 67 15.36 -8.81 -9.47
CA ALA A 67 16.74 -9.08 -9.08
C ALA A 67 16.81 -9.84 -7.76
N ALA A 68 16.03 -9.43 -6.75
CA ALA A 68 15.98 -10.11 -5.46
C ALA A 68 15.40 -11.53 -5.58
N GLU A 69 14.44 -11.76 -6.47
CA GLU A 69 13.95 -13.09 -6.83
C GLU A 69 15.03 -13.95 -7.50
N SER A 70 15.77 -13.36 -8.45
CA SER A 70 16.86 -14.06 -9.17
C SER A 70 18.02 -14.44 -8.24
N ASP A 71 18.23 -13.67 -7.18
CA ASP A 71 19.24 -13.91 -6.15
C ASP A 71 18.71 -14.79 -4.99
N ASP A 72 17.49 -15.34 -5.11
CA ASP A 72 16.82 -16.17 -4.09
C ASP A 72 16.74 -15.49 -2.70
N LEU A 73 16.63 -14.16 -2.67
CA LEU A 73 16.53 -13.41 -1.41
C LEU A 73 15.17 -13.64 -0.74
N PRO A 74 15.14 -13.74 0.59
CA PRO A 74 13.87 -13.79 1.32
C PRO A 74 13.11 -12.46 1.16
N ASN A 75 11.79 -12.55 0.94
CA ASN A 75 10.90 -11.40 0.77
C ASN A 75 11.37 -10.36 -0.28
N PRO A 76 11.42 -10.74 -1.57
CA PRO A 76 11.82 -9.84 -2.67
C PRO A 76 11.04 -8.52 -2.69
N SER A 77 9.72 -8.57 -2.40
CA SER A 77 8.86 -7.39 -2.35
C SER A 77 9.29 -6.39 -1.26
N GLY A 78 9.62 -6.87 -0.05
CA GLY A 78 10.14 -6.03 1.02
C GLY A 78 11.53 -5.45 0.69
N VAL A 79 12.39 -6.24 0.05
CA VAL A 79 13.70 -5.77 -0.44
C VAL A 79 13.51 -4.64 -1.45
N ALA A 80 12.66 -4.83 -2.46
CA ALA A 80 12.36 -3.83 -3.47
C ALA A 80 11.76 -2.56 -2.87
N TRP A 81 10.76 -2.71 -1.99
CA TRP A 81 10.08 -1.62 -1.32
C TRP A 81 11.06 -0.68 -0.59
N ARG A 82 11.95 -1.26 0.22
CA ARG A 82 12.95 -0.51 0.99
C ARG A 82 14.02 0.10 0.08
N SER A 83 14.54 -0.69 -0.87
CA SER A 83 15.63 -0.27 -1.75
C SER A 83 15.26 0.93 -2.62
N VAL A 84 14.03 0.98 -3.13
CA VAL A 84 13.58 2.11 -3.97
C VAL A 84 12.99 3.26 -3.17
N GLY A 85 12.89 3.13 -1.84
CA GLY A 85 12.22 4.09 -0.96
C GLY A 85 10.75 4.27 -1.31
N PHE A 86 10.05 3.18 -1.63
CA PHE A 86 8.73 3.21 -2.25
C PHE A 86 7.75 4.06 -1.47
N GLY A 87 7.62 3.81 -0.16
CA GLY A 87 6.64 4.52 0.67
C GLY A 87 6.90 6.02 0.79
N ARG A 88 8.16 6.48 0.74
CA ARG A 88 8.46 7.92 0.75
C ARG A 88 8.06 8.54 -0.59
N ARG A 89 8.57 7.98 -1.69
CA ARG A 89 8.34 8.51 -3.05
C ARG A 89 6.87 8.47 -3.45
N TYR A 90 6.12 7.49 -2.97
CA TYR A 90 4.69 7.42 -3.23
C TYR A 90 3.91 8.49 -2.45
N ARG A 91 4.25 8.78 -1.20
CA ARG A 91 3.62 9.90 -0.47
C ARG A 91 3.93 11.25 -1.11
N GLU A 92 5.18 11.50 -1.49
CA GLU A 92 5.57 12.70 -2.26
C GLU A 92 4.77 12.83 -3.58
N HIS A 93 4.40 11.71 -4.21
CA HIS A 93 3.53 11.71 -5.38
C HIS A 93 2.08 12.07 -5.03
N LEU A 94 1.55 11.59 -3.91
CA LEU A 94 0.19 11.89 -3.46
C LEU A 94 0.03 13.35 -3.02
N GLU A 95 1.08 14.01 -2.54
CA GLU A 95 1.09 15.43 -2.16
C GLU A 95 0.90 16.41 -3.34
N GLN A 96 0.99 15.92 -4.58
CA GLN A 96 0.85 16.77 -5.76
C GLN A 96 -0.59 17.29 -5.91
N PRO A 97 -0.81 18.54 -6.40
CA PRO A 97 -2.14 19.16 -6.40
C PRO A 97 -3.23 18.37 -7.14
N GLY A 98 -2.87 17.68 -8.23
CA GLY A 98 -3.82 16.85 -8.99
C GLY A 98 -4.24 15.60 -8.21
N GLN A 99 -3.31 15.00 -7.48
CA GLN A 99 -3.56 13.83 -6.63
C GLN A 99 -4.40 14.22 -5.41
N GLN A 100 -4.10 15.34 -4.77
CA GLN A 100 -4.87 15.84 -3.62
C GLN A 100 -6.34 16.10 -3.97
N GLN A 101 -6.64 16.67 -5.13
CA GLN A 101 -8.03 16.84 -5.59
C GLN A 101 -8.78 15.51 -5.74
N VAL A 102 -8.09 14.47 -6.23
CA VAL A 102 -8.68 13.13 -6.33
C VAL A 102 -8.87 12.52 -4.94
N ILE A 103 -7.91 12.68 -4.03
CA ILE A 103 -8.02 12.22 -2.64
C ILE A 103 -9.21 12.87 -1.94
N GLU A 104 -9.42 14.18 -2.08
CA GLU A 104 -10.58 14.88 -1.54
C GLU A 104 -11.90 14.31 -2.11
N THR A 105 -11.95 14.12 -3.43
CA THR A 105 -13.12 13.51 -4.08
C THR A 105 -13.40 12.10 -3.56
N LEU A 106 -12.35 11.30 -3.34
CA LEU A 106 -12.47 9.95 -2.79
C LEU A 106 -12.97 9.96 -1.34
N ARG A 107 -12.51 10.91 -0.51
CA ARG A 107 -13.01 11.10 0.86
C ARG A 107 -14.49 11.46 0.86
N ASP A 108 -14.92 12.38 0.01
CA ASP A 108 -16.34 12.75 -0.09
C ASP A 108 -17.19 11.56 -0.51
N LYS A 109 -16.71 10.76 -1.47
CA LYS A 109 -17.40 9.52 -1.85
C LYS A 109 -17.46 8.50 -0.72
N ALA A 110 -16.38 8.35 0.05
CA ALA A 110 -16.33 7.44 1.19
C ALA A 110 -17.26 7.86 2.35
N ARG A 111 -17.64 9.14 2.43
CA ARG A 111 -18.64 9.63 3.38
C ARG A 111 -20.07 9.33 2.95
N GLU A 112 -20.31 9.25 1.63
CA GLU A 112 -21.62 8.96 1.06
C GLU A 112 -21.90 7.45 0.97
N THR A 113 -20.88 6.67 0.64
CA THR A 113 -20.99 5.23 0.45
C THR A 113 -19.73 4.50 0.86
N ARG A 114 -19.84 3.19 1.07
CA ARG A 114 -18.70 2.32 1.33
C ARG A 114 -17.85 2.17 0.07
N VAL A 115 -16.57 2.49 0.19
CA VAL A 115 -15.59 2.46 -0.91
C VAL A 115 -14.60 1.32 -0.70
N TRP A 116 -14.40 0.52 -1.75
CA TRP A 116 -13.35 -0.50 -1.83
C TRP A 116 -12.22 -0.04 -2.75
N LEU A 117 -11.01 0.10 -2.21
CA LEU A 117 -9.80 0.32 -2.99
C LEU A 117 -9.15 -1.02 -3.34
N VAL A 118 -8.92 -1.25 -4.63
CA VAL A 118 -8.43 -2.54 -5.14
C VAL A 118 -7.12 -2.38 -5.91
N CYS A 119 -6.10 -3.17 -5.54
CA CYS A 119 -4.83 -3.31 -6.28
C CYS A 119 -4.61 -4.77 -6.72
N TYR A 120 -3.55 -5.04 -7.50
CA TYR A 120 -3.20 -6.42 -7.89
C TYR A 120 -2.54 -7.23 -6.76
N GLU A 121 -1.69 -6.56 -5.98
CA GLU A 121 -0.85 -7.22 -4.99
C GLU A 121 -1.69 -7.88 -3.89
N LYS A 122 -1.43 -9.14 -3.56
CA LYS A 122 -2.15 -9.83 -2.49
C LYS A 122 -1.71 -9.30 -1.13
N ASN A 123 -0.42 -9.11 -0.92
CA ASN A 123 0.16 -8.69 0.35
C ASN A 123 -0.04 -7.17 0.60
N PRO A 124 -0.88 -6.76 1.56
CA PRO A 124 -1.10 -5.34 1.85
C PRO A 124 0.13 -4.64 2.46
N GLN A 125 1.08 -5.37 3.06
CA GLN A 125 2.25 -4.80 3.74
C GLN A 125 3.11 -3.95 2.78
N TRP A 126 3.28 -4.46 1.55
CA TRP A 126 4.10 -3.88 0.48
C TRP A 126 3.26 -3.41 -0.73
N CYS A 127 1.93 -3.20 -0.57
CA CYS A 127 1.10 -2.54 -1.60
C CYS A 127 0.89 -1.06 -1.28
N HIS A 128 0.90 -0.23 -2.32
CA HIS A 128 0.55 1.20 -2.25
C HIS A 128 -0.87 1.44 -1.75
N ARG A 129 -1.80 0.48 -1.92
CA ARG A 129 -3.20 0.62 -1.47
C ARG A 129 -3.30 0.90 0.03
N ARG A 130 -2.36 0.36 0.82
CA ARG A 130 -2.29 0.62 2.26
C ARG A 130 -1.96 2.08 2.52
N LEU A 131 -0.90 2.58 1.89
CA LEU A 131 -0.49 3.98 2.00
C LEU A 131 -1.58 4.94 1.52
N LEU A 132 -2.24 4.62 0.39
CA LEU A 132 -3.35 5.45 -0.09
C LEU A 132 -4.51 5.48 0.90
N ALA A 133 -4.83 4.35 1.53
CA ALA A 133 -5.87 4.31 2.54
C ALA A 133 -5.47 5.07 3.81
N ASP A 134 -4.20 4.98 4.23
CA ASP A 134 -3.64 5.79 5.32
C ASP A 134 -3.78 7.29 5.02
N GLU A 135 -3.50 7.72 3.78
CA GLU A 135 -3.69 9.12 3.37
C GLU A 135 -5.16 9.52 3.30
N LEU A 136 -6.08 8.60 3.00
CA LEU A 136 -7.52 8.90 2.95
C LEU A 136 -8.17 8.94 4.34
N ALA A 137 -7.57 8.26 5.32
CA ALA A 137 -8.08 8.16 6.67
C ALA A 137 -8.21 9.54 7.34
N THR A 138 -9.33 9.76 8.00
CA THR A 138 -9.63 10.91 8.86
C THR A 138 -10.39 10.42 10.09
N ASP A 139 -10.63 11.28 11.08
CA ASP A 139 -11.38 10.91 12.29
C ASP A 139 -12.77 10.31 11.99
N ASP A 140 -13.41 10.76 10.89
CA ASP A 140 -14.70 10.30 10.38
C ASP A 140 -14.61 9.17 9.34
N LEU A 141 -13.42 8.88 8.81
CA LEU A 141 -13.18 7.87 7.76
C LEU A 141 -12.25 6.77 8.26
N ALA A 142 -12.82 5.81 8.98
CA ALA A 142 -12.11 4.60 9.39
C ALA A 142 -11.77 3.70 8.18
N VAL A 143 -10.63 3.01 8.28
CA VAL A 143 -10.10 2.12 7.23
C VAL A 143 -10.07 0.68 7.73
N ALA A 144 -10.52 -0.25 6.88
CA ALA A 144 -10.33 -1.69 7.09
C ALA A 144 -9.57 -2.33 5.92
N HIS A 145 -8.59 -3.18 6.23
CA HIS A 145 -7.80 -3.90 5.22
C HIS A 145 -8.22 -5.37 5.14
N HIS A 146 -8.36 -5.88 3.92
CA HIS A 146 -8.71 -7.28 3.67
C HIS A 146 -7.75 -7.90 2.64
N PRO A 147 -6.82 -8.79 3.04
CA PRO A 147 -6.50 -9.15 4.42
C PRO A 147 -5.89 -7.96 5.19
N GLU A 148 -5.89 -8.06 6.52
CA GLU A 148 -5.18 -7.12 7.37
C GLU A 148 -3.68 -7.16 7.11
N PRO A 149 -2.96 -6.02 7.17
CA PRO A 149 -1.52 -6.04 7.18
C PRO A 149 -1.04 -6.74 8.44
N SER A 150 -0.43 -7.91 8.27
CA SER A 150 0.27 -8.61 9.35
C SER A 150 1.34 -7.69 9.94
N THR A 151 1.36 -7.55 11.27
CA THR A 151 2.23 -6.64 12.02
C THR A 151 3.70 -7.08 12.06
N GLU A 152 4.17 -7.90 11.12
CA GLU A 152 5.60 -8.19 10.94
C GLU A 152 6.27 -7.00 10.24
N ILE A 153 6.18 -5.84 10.90
CA ILE A 153 7.06 -4.70 10.71
C ILE A 153 8.45 -5.21 11.11
N ASP A 154 9.41 -5.09 10.20
CA ASP A 154 10.83 -5.40 10.39
C ASP A 154 11.32 -5.10 11.82
N ALA A 155 11.35 -6.13 12.67
CA ALA A 155 11.96 -6.06 14.00
C ALA A 155 13.21 -6.94 14.09
N GLU A 156 13.86 -7.31 12.98
CA GLU A 156 15.21 -7.88 13.01
C GLU A 156 16.06 -7.39 11.83
N SER A 157 16.40 -6.11 11.87
CA SER A 157 17.75 -5.68 11.50
C SER A 157 18.27 -4.86 12.66
N GLY A 158 18.46 -5.56 13.78
CA GLY A 158 19.25 -5.09 14.90
C GLY A 158 20.61 -4.67 14.35
N ARG A 159 20.75 -3.35 14.24
CA ARG A 159 21.98 -2.59 14.42
C ARG A 159 22.98 -3.47 15.19
N ARG A 160 23.96 -4.04 14.48
CA ARG A 160 25.20 -4.41 15.15
C ARG A 160 25.79 -3.07 15.58
N ASP A 161 25.47 -2.66 16.80
CA ASP A 161 26.24 -1.68 17.54
C ASP A 161 27.67 -2.23 17.57
N ALA A 162 28.46 -1.82 16.58
CA ALA A 162 29.91 -1.83 16.68
C ALA A 162 30.22 -0.92 17.87
N ARG A 163 30.33 -1.53 19.04
CA ARG A 163 30.66 -0.88 20.29
C ARG A 163 32.05 -0.28 20.09
N LEU A 164 32.09 1.03 19.82
CA LEU A 164 33.27 1.87 19.97
C LEU A 164 33.56 1.95 21.48
N THR A 165 34.29 0.98 21.98
CA THR A 165 35.03 0.96 23.26
C THR A 165 35.98 -0.22 23.02
N GLU A 166 37.30 -0.07 22.94
CA GLU A 166 38.16 0.51 23.96
C GLU A 166 39.41 1.13 23.31
N PHE A 167 39.59 2.43 23.49
CA PHE A 167 40.92 3.06 23.55
C PHE A 167 41.17 3.42 25.02
N GLY A 168 42.30 2.95 25.55
CA GLY A 168 42.79 3.11 26.92
C GLY A 168 43.49 1.80 27.30
N GLY A 169 44.79 1.62 27.12
CA GLY A 169 45.84 2.47 27.66
C GLY A 169 46.25 1.89 29.03
N THR A 170 47.26 1.02 29.05
CA THR A 170 48.11 0.89 30.24
C THR A 170 49.51 0.49 29.83
N GLU A 171 50.42 1.38 30.19
CA GLU A 171 51.86 1.21 30.30
C GLU A 171 52.17 0.19 31.41
N GLN A 172 53.10 -0.74 31.13
CA GLN A 172 54.31 -1.04 31.91
C GLN A 172 55.01 -2.29 31.35
#